data_AF-V7EPT6-F1
#
_entry.id   AF-V7EPT6-F1
#
_cell.length_a   1.000
_cell.length_b   1.000
_cell.length_c   1.000
_cell.angle_alpha   90.00
_cell.angle_beta   90.00
_cell.angle_gamma   90.00
#
_symmetry.space_group_name_H-M   'P 1'
#
loop_
_entity.id
_entity.type
_entity.pdbx_description
1 polymer ?
#
loop_
_entity_poly.entity_id
_entity_poly.type
_entity_poly.pdbx_seq_one_letter_code
_entity_poly.pdbx_strand_id
1 'polypeptide(L)'
;MQAGVLPAVRVLSRLFRRLFLEELRAGFDAGILKSFGDLAGLAEPAAFTRLLAKMRRLDWVVYAKPPFAAPEQVLSYLGRYTHGVAIAIPG
;
A
#
# COMPACT_ATOMS: atom_id res chain seq x y z
N MET A 1 -18.37 11.02 -16.29
CA MET A 1 -17.25 11.81 -15.75
C MET A 1 -16.07 10.88 -15.52
N GLN A 2 -15.05 10.93 -16.36
CA GLN A 2 -13.81 10.16 -16.14
C GLN A 2 -13.05 10.81 -15.00
N ALA A 3 -12.89 10.10 -13.88
CA ALA A 3 -12.03 10.53 -12.79
C ALA A 3 -10.59 10.58 -13.30
N GLY A 4 -10.06 11.79 -13.47
CA GLY A 4 -8.68 12.01 -13.87
C GLY A 4 -7.74 11.44 -12.82
N VAL A 5 -7.14 10.29 -13.11
CA VAL A 5 -6.09 9.73 -12.26
C VAL A 5 -4.92 10.71 -12.31
N LEU A 6 -4.66 11.37 -11.18
CA LEU A 6 -3.56 12.33 -11.05
C LEU A 6 -2.25 11.65 -11.49
N PRO A 7 -1.42 12.28 -12.34
CA PRO A 7 -0.14 11.71 -12.80
C PRO A 7 0.75 11.23 -11.65
N ALA A 8 0.72 11.96 -10.53
CA ALA A 8 1.42 11.61 -9.29
C ALA A 8 1.01 10.24 -8.74
N VAL A 9 -0.28 9.87 -8.80
CA VAL A 9 -0.78 8.59 -8.28
C VAL A 9 -0.29 7.42 -9.13
N ARG A 10 -0.20 7.58 -10.46
CA ARG A 10 0.34 6.54 -11.35
C ARG A 10 1.84 6.35 -11.13
N VAL A 11 2.59 7.44 -10.95
CA VAL A 11 4.03 7.39 -10.66
C VAL A 11 4.27 6.77 -9.28
N LEU A 12 3.54 7.20 -8.26
CA LEU A 12 3.63 6.66 -6.90
C LEU A 12 3.27 5.17 -6.87
N SER A 13 2.22 4.77 -7.58
CA SER A 13 1.82 3.37 -7.66
C SER A 13 2.89 2.50 -8.31
N ARG A 14 3.55 3.00 -9.37
CA ARG A 14 4.65 2.29 -10.03
C ARG A 14 5.89 2.20 -9.14
N LEU A 15 6.24 3.28 -8.45
CA LEU A 15 7.39 3.34 -7.55
C LEU A 15 7.16 2.43 -6.34
N PHE A 16 6.01 2.55 -5.69
CA PHE A 16 5.63 1.71 -4.56
C PHE A 16 5.64 0.23 -4.94
N ARG A 17 5.01 -0.13 -6.07
CA ARG A 17 5.05 -1.51 -6.59
C ARG A 17 6.47 -2.02 -6.75
N ARG A 18 7.37 -1.21 -7.32
CA ARG A 18 8.76 -1.61 -7.52
C ARG A 18 9.45 -1.87 -6.19
N LEU A 19 9.47 -0.88 -5.32
CA LEU A 19 10.15 -0.96 -4.02
C LEU A 19 9.60 -2.09 -3.17
N PHE A 20 8.27 -2.22 -3.10
CA PHE A 20 7.63 -3.28 -2.33
C PHE A 20 8.04 -4.68 -2.82
N LEU A 21 8.08 -4.91 -4.13
CA LEU A 21 8.46 -6.22 -4.68
C LEU A 21 9.97 -6.50 -4.54
N GLU A 22 10.81 -5.46 -4.55
CA GLU A 22 12.25 -5.57 -4.29
C GLU A 22 12.50 -5.97 -2.83
N GLU A 23 11.91 -5.24 -1.88
CA GLU A 23 12.03 -5.52 -0.44
C GLU A 23 11.41 -6.88 -0.06
N LEU A 24 10.26 -7.21 -0.64
CA LEU A 24 9.62 -8.51 -0.43
C LEU A 24 10.52 -9.65 -0.93
N ARG A 25 11.24 -9.45 -2.04
CA ARG A 25 12.20 -10.45 -2.53
C ARG A 25 13.42 -10.54 -1.62
N ALA A 26 13.98 -9.41 -1.22
CA ALA A 26 15.11 -9.36 -0.30
C ALA A 26 14.80 -10.06 1.04
N GLY A 27 13.60 -9.85 1.60
CA GLY A 27 13.17 -10.52 2.82
C GLY A 27 12.98 -12.04 2.66
N PHE A 28 12.62 -12.50 1.47
CA PHE A 28 12.55 -13.94 1.17
C PHE A 28 13.95 -14.53 1.09
N ASP A 29 14.83 -13.89 0.32
CA ASP A 29 16.21 -14.36 0.13
C ASP A 29 17.02 -14.30 1.44
N ALA A 30 16.72 -13.36 2.34
CA ALA A 30 17.28 -13.27 3.68
C ALA A 30 16.69 -14.27 4.69
N GLY A 31 15.68 -15.06 4.31
CA GLY A 31 15.04 -16.04 5.18
C GLY A 31 14.24 -15.44 6.35
N ILE A 32 13.99 -14.13 6.35
CA ILE A 32 13.19 -13.45 7.38
C ILE A 32 11.69 -13.64 7.15
N LEU A 33 11.29 -13.88 5.89
CA LEU A 33 9.90 -14.22 5.55
C LEU A 33 9.64 -15.70 5.83
N LYS A 34 8.94 -15.95 6.93
CA LYS A 34 8.43 -17.27 7.24
C LYS A 34 7.05 -17.44 6.60
N SER A 35 6.87 -18.51 5.85
CA SER A 35 5.58 -18.87 5.28
C SER A 35 4.96 -19.99 6.12
N PHE A 36 3.67 -19.86 6.45
CA PHE A 36 2.99 -20.77 7.38
C PHE A 36 1.64 -21.23 6.81
N GLY A 37 1.15 -22.38 7.30
CA GLY A 37 -0.16 -22.92 6.94
C GLY A 37 -0.30 -23.13 5.43
N ASP A 38 -1.40 -22.67 4.85
CA ASP A 38 -1.69 -22.76 3.41
C ASP A 38 -0.66 -22.01 2.53
N LEU A 39 0.12 -21.12 3.13
CA LEU A 39 1.18 -20.39 2.45
C LEU A 39 2.53 -21.10 2.55
N ALA A 40 2.66 -22.22 3.27
CA ALA A 40 3.93 -22.94 3.43
C ALA A 40 4.57 -23.31 2.07
N GLY A 41 3.77 -23.57 1.04
CA GLY A 41 4.25 -23.81 -0.32
C GLY A 41 4.97 -22.61 -0.95
N LEU A 42 4.79 -21.39 -0.42
CA LEU A 42 5.54 -20.21 -0.84
C LEU A 42 6.96 -20.15 -0.28
N ALA A 43 7.33 -21.03 0.65
CA ALA A 43 8.72 -21.20 1.05
C ALA A 43 9.58 -21.76 -0.11
N GLU A 44 8.97 -22.39 -1.12
CA GLU A 44 9.66 -22.83 -2.32
C GLU A 44 10.04 -21.61 -3.19
N PRO A 45 11.33 -21.42 -3.54
CA PRO A 45 11.77 -20.28 -4.35
C PRO A 45 11.05 -20.16 -5.69
N ALA A 46 10.70 -21.28 -6.33
CA ALA A 46 9.97 -21.29 -7.59
C ALA A 46 8.52 -20.80 -7.42
N ALA A 47 7.82 -21.25 -6.37
CA ALA A 47 6.47 -20.80 -6.06
C ALA A 47 6.44 -19.30 -5.72
N PHE A 48 7.40 -18.84 -4.92
CA PHE A 48 7.55 -17.43 -4.58
C PHE A 48 7.85 -16.57 -5.81
N THR A 49 8.73 -17.03 -6.70
CA THR A 49 9.04 -16.31 -7.95
C THR A 49 7.83 -16.21 -8.87
N ARG A 50 7.02 -17.27 -8.98
CA ARG A 50 5.73 -17.25 -9.72
C ARG A 50 4.75 -16.25 -9.10
N LEU A 51 4.67 -16.18 -7.77
CA LEU A 51 3.84 -15.22 -7.07
C LEU A 51 4.28 -13.78 -7.38
N LEU A 52 5.57 -13.48 -7.27
CA LEU A 52 6.10 -12.15 -7.60
C LEU A 52 5.82 -11.77 -9.05
N ALA A 53 5.97 -12.70 -9.99
CA ALA A 53 5.65 -12.48 -11.41
C ALA A 53 4.16 -12.16 -11.61
N LYS A 54 3.26 -12.85 -10.89
CA LYS A 54 1.82 -12.54 -10.88
C LYS A 54 1.55 -11.15 -10.31
N MET A 55 2.17 -10.81 -9.17
CA MET A 55 2.02 -9.51 -8.52
C MET A 55 2.49 -8.34 -9.39
N ARG A 56 3.54 -8.52 -10.20
CA ARG A 56 4.02 -7.50 -11.15
C ARG A 56 2.98 -7.14 -12.22
N ARG A 57 2.11 -8.09 -12.58
CA ARG A 57 1.10 -7.94 -13.65
C ARG A 57 -0.21 -7.33 -13.15
N LEU A 58 -0.45 -7.30 -11.85
CA LEU A 58 -1.63 -6.65 -11.28
C LEU A 58 -1.55 -5.13 -11.47
N ASP A 59 -2.70 -4.48 -11.58
CA ASP A 59 -2.79 -3.02 -11.51
C ASP A 59 -2.75 -2.60 -10.04
N TRP A 60 -1.63 -1.97 -9.66
CA TRP A 60 -1.45 -1.46 -8.31
C TRP A 60 -2.10 -0.08 -8.26
N VAL A 61 -3.15 0.04 -7.45
CA VAL A 61 -3.78 1.32 -7.15
C VAL A 61 -3.34 1.72 -5.75
N VAL A 62 -2.40 2.66 -5.66
CA VAL A 62 -2.03 3.27 -4.38
C VAL A 62 -2.98 4.43 -4.13
N TYR A 63 -3.79 4.31 -3.09
CA TYR A 63 -4.64 5.40 -2.63
C TYR A 63 -3.77 6.42 -1.89
N ALA A 64 -3.37 7.49 -2.58
CA ALA A 64 -2.89 8.69 -1.93
C ALA A 64 -4.12 9.56 -1.61
N LYS A 65 -4.53 9.58 -0.34
CA LYS A 65 -5.47 10.61 0.11
C LYS A 65 -4.83 11.97 -0.21
N PRO A 66 -5.52 12.90 -0.88
CA PRO A 66 -4.99 14.24 -1.06
C PRO A 66 -4.53 14.77 0.31
N PRO A 67 -3.33 15.36 0.44
CA PRO A 67 -3.07 16.20 1.61
C PRO A 67 -4.20 17.23 1.62
N PHE A 68 -4.92 17.30 2.74
CA PHE A 68 -6.12 18.11 2.94
C PHE A 68 -6.08 19.39 2.06
N ALA A 69 -7.09 19.56 1.21
CA ALA A 69 -7.07 20.52 0.11
C ALA A 69 -7.02 22.00 0.54
N ALA A 70 -6.95 22.30 1.84
CA ALA A 70 -6.83 23.63 2.37
C ALA A 70 -6.12 23.61 3.75
N PRO A 71 -5.13 24.49 4.01
CA PRO A 71 -4.50 24.65 5.33
C PRO A 71 -5.52 24.84 6.46
N GLU A 72 -6.63 25.50 6.18
CA GLU A 72 -7.70 25.78 7.14
C GLU A 72 -8.44 24.50 7.55
N GLN A 73 -8.57 23.52 6.64
CA GLN A 73 -9.15 22.21 6.95
C GLN A 73 -8.20 21.34 7.78
N VAL A 74 -6.88 21.47 7.59
CA VAL A 74 -5.86 20.83 8.44
C VAL A 74 -5.92 21.40 9.85
N LEU A 75 -6.04 22.71 9.98
CA LEU A 75 -6.12 23.38 11.28
C LEU A 75 -7.44 23.07 12.00
N SER A 76 -8.55 23.00 11.27
CA SER A 76 -9.85 22.58 11.80
C SER A 76 -9.88 21.09 12.21
N TYR A 77 -9.09 20.25 11.54
CA TYR A 77 -8.93 18.83 11.88
C TYR A 77 -8.04 18.65 13.12
N LEU A 78 -6.91 19.35 13.20
CA LEU A 78 -6.02 19.34 14.36
C LEU A 78 -6.64 20.00 15.60
N GLY A 79 -7.36 21.11 15.45
CA GLY A 79 -8.04 21.82 16.54
C GLY A 79 -9.23 21.06 17.13
N ARG A 80 -9.83 20.15 16.36
CA ARG A 80 -10.82 19.18 16.87
C ARG A 80 -10.17 17.98 17.53
N TYR A 81 -8.92 17.64 17.20
CA TYR A 81 -8.20 16.54 17.83
C TYR A 81 -7.63 16.89 19.22
N THR A 82 -7.57 18.19 19.56
CA THR A 82 -7.27 18.65 20.93
C THR A 82 -8.51 18.75 21.83
N HIS A 83 -9.71 18.54 21.30
CA HIS A 83 -10.97 18.43 22.06
C HIS A 83 -11.67 17.13 21.64
N GLY A 84 -11.17 16.02 22.18
CA GLY A 84 -11.37 14.67 21.63
C GLY A 84 -12.80 14.28 21.25
N VAL A 85 -12.91 13.51 20.15
CA VAL A 85 -14.08 12.67 19.87
C VAL A 85 -13.60 11.35 19.27
N ALA A 86 -14.13 10.29 19.86
CA ALA A 86 -13.98 8.89 19.49
C ALA A 86 -14.28 8.62 18.01
N ILE A 87 -13.59 7.63 17.48
CA ILE A 87 -13.90 7.00 16.19
C ILE A 87 -15.28 6.32 16.34
N ALA A 88 -16.33 6.95 15.83
CA ALA A 88 -17.54 6.26 15.42
C ALA A 88 -17.49 6.14 13.90
N ILE A 89 -17.32 4.91 13.41
CA ILE A 89 -17.54 4.55 12.01
C ILE A 89 -19.05 4.26 11.92
N PRO A 90 -19.87 5.07 11.22
CA PRO A 90 -21.27 4.69 11.01
C PRO A 90 -21.36 3.68 9.86
N GLY A 91 -22.18 2.65 10.09
CA GLY A 91 -22.84 1.86 9.04
C GLY A 91 -24.14 2.51 8.60
#